data_AF-A0A3D5S594-F1
#
_entry.id   AF-A0A3D5S594-F1
#
_cell.length_a   1.000
_cell.length_b   1.000
_cell.length_c   1.000
_cell.angle_alpha   90.00
_cell.angle_beta   90.00
_cell.angle_gamma   90.00
#
_symmetry.space_group_name_H-M   'P 1'
#
loop_
_entity.id
_entity.type
_entity.pdbx_description
1 polymer ?
#
loop_
_entity_poly.entity_id
_entity_poly.type
_entity_poly.pdbx_seq_one_letter_code
_entity_poly.pdbx_strand_id
1 'polypeptide(L)'
;MWPSVTFIGKNCPSIISINSLMIRLLQKLVKPTSIFLGFTFFGAGMAKLYFEHRYFGWIGPVWLEERLEPYDLALYARFIAFSQIIIGYLLLTIRYRLLGAIMAVPLVLNILMVTISQNWRGTPFVLSVLLLMVVFLLVMEGKRLLGIVGIHAIANFTEYTRKGTIIWGIGLVLNLISIYISFFNVHIGWGISIIGLVISWMSYRWD
;
A
#
# COMPACT_ATOMS: atom_id res chain seq x y z
N MET A 1 22.41 20.74 42.83
CA MET A 1 21.93 19.74 43.80
C MET A 1 20.44 19.56 43.54
N TRP A 2 20.06 18.61 42.69
CA TRP A 2 18.67 18.24 42.37
C TRP A 2 18.46 16.82 42.88
N PRO A 3 17.39 16.51 43.63
CA PRO A 3 17.19 15.18 44.17
C PRO A 3 16.68 14.23 43.09
N SER A 4 17.34 13.08 43.00
CA SER A 4 16.99 11.91 42.21
C SER A 4 15.67 11.30 42.68
N VAL A 5 14.67 11.26 41.80
CA VAL A 5 13.41 10.51 42.03
C VAL A 5 13.62 9.06 41.62
N THR A 6 13.85 8.21 42.61
CA THR A 6 13.83 6.75 42.52
C THR A 6 12.39 6.27 42.49
N PHE A 7 11.88 5.87 41.32
CA PHE A 7 10.62 5.12 41.23
C PHE A 7 10.91 3.62 41.48
N ILE A 8 10.74 3.20 42.74
CA ILE A 8 10.58 1.80 43.12
C ILE A 8 9.07 1.52 43.15
N GLY A 9 8.58 0.73 42.18
CA GLY A 9 7.19 0.32 42.05
C GLY A 9 7.08 -1.12 41.58
N LYS A 10 7.00 -2.02 42.56
CA LYS A 10 6.89 -3.48 42.49
C LYS A 10 5.88 -4.05 41.47
N ASN A 11 6.32 -5.10 40.78
CA ASN A 11 5.60 -6.34 40.41
C ASN A 11 4.07 -6.28 40.17
N CYS A 12 3.68 -6.23 38.89
CA CYS A 12 2.49 -6.93 38.40
C CYS A 12 2.79 -7.59 37.03
N PRO A 13 3.30 -8.84 37.00
CA PRO A 13 3.83 -9.46 35.78
C PRO A 13 2.76 -9.97 34.79
N SER A 14 1.48 -10.11 35.18
CA SER A 14 0.46 -10.74 34.32
C SER A 14 -0.15 -9.78 33.28
N ILE A 15 -0.41 -8.52 33.63
CA ILE A 15 -1.08 -7.54 32.74
C ILE A 15 -0.12 -7.00 31.66
N ILE A 16 1.16 -6.83 32.00
CA ILE A 16 2.21 -6.36 31.08
C ILE A 16 2.56 -7.45 30.04
N SER A 17 2.53 -8.72 30.45
CA SER A 17 2.78 -9.87 29.56
C SER A 17 1.71 -10.00 28.47
N ILE A 18 0.42 -9.87 28.83
CA ILE A 18 -0.71 -9.99 27.89
C ILE A 18 -0.68 -8.91 26.81
N ASN A 19 -0.41 -7.65 27.16
CA ASN A 19 -0.28 -6.56 26.18
C ASN A 19 0.90 -6.80 25.21
N SER A 20 2.01 -7.33 25.71
CA SER A 20 3.17 -7.64 24.88
C SER A 20 2.91 -8.80 23.90
N LEU A 21 2.13 -9.82 24.31
CA LEU A 21 1.74 -10.94 23.48
C LEU A 21 0.75 -10.49 22.38
N MET A 22 -0.27 -9.73 22.76
CA MET A 22 -1.26 -9.19 21.83
C MET A 22 -0.60 -8.32 20.75
N ILE A 23 0.31 -7.43 21.12
CA ILE A 23 1.06 -6.61 20.16
C ILE A 23 1.90 -7.48 19.22
N ARG A 24 2.57 -8.52 19.72
CA ARG A 24 3.33 -9.46 18.87
C ARG A 24 2.42 -10.22 17.90
N LEU A 25 1.21 -10.59 18.32
CA LEU A 25 0.22 -11.22 17.46
C LEU A 25 -0.26 -10.26 16.37
N LEU A 26 -0.60 -9.01 16.72
CA LEU A 26 -0.99 -7.98 15.76
C LEU A 26 0.14 -7.65 14.76
N GLN A 27 1.39 -7.64 15.22
CA GLN A 27 2.55 -7.45 14.34
C GLN A 27 2.69 -8.54 13.26
N LYS A 28 2.30 -9.78 13.56
CA LYS A 28 2.28 -10.85 12.55
C LYS A 28 1.26 -10.58 11.44
N LEU A 29 0.19 -9.83 11.72
CA LEU A 29 -0.83 -9.45 10.73
C LEU A 29 -0.38 -8.34 9.77
N VAL A 30 0.64 -7.56 10.12
CA VAL A 30 1.08 -6.40 9.30
C VAL A 30 1.51 -6.83 7.89
N LYS A 31 2.29 -7.90 7.75
CA LYS A 31 2.73 -8.40 6.43
C LYS A 31 1.55 -8.86 5.55
N PRO A 32 0.68 -9.79 5.98
CA PRO A 32 -0.45 -10.22 5.16
C PRO A 32 -1.43 -9.07 4.86
N THR A 33 -1.68 -8.16 5.81
CA THR A 33 -2.51 -6.96 5.56
C THR A 33 -1.90 -6.10 4.44
N SER A 34 -0.58 -5.89 4.46
CA SER A 34 0.12 -5.15 3.39
C SER A 34 0.03 -5.83 2.04
N ILE A 35 0.24 -7.15 1.99
CA ILE A 35 0.16 -7.92 0.75
C ILE A 35 -1.27 -7.86 0.20
N PHE A 36 -2.27 -8.01 1.06
CA PHE A 36 -3.69 -7.93 0.70
C PHE A 36 -4.07 -6.55 0.14
N LEU A 37 -3.71 -5.48 0.85
CA LEU A 37 -3.95 -4.11 0.38
C LEU A 37 -3.17 -3.82 -0.91
N GLY A 38 -1.93 -4.29 -0.98
CA GLY A 38 -1.08 -4.15 -2.15
C GLY A 38 -1.68 -4.81 -3.38
N PHE A 39 -2.08 -6.07 -3.26
CA PHE A 39 -2.79 -6.80 -4.30
C PHE A 39 -4.10 -6.12 -4.71
N THR A 40 -4.85 -5.60 -3.74
CA THR A 40 -6.12 -4.92 -3.98
C THR A 40 -5.93 -3.62 -4.77
N PHE A 41 -5.04 -2.72 -4.32
CA PHE A 41 -4.81 -1.45 -5.02
C PHE A 41 -4.08 -1.66 -6.35
N PHE A 42 -3.11 -2.56 -6.40
CA PHE A 42 -2.40 -2.88 -7.62
C PHE A 42 -3.35 -3.44 -8.67
N GLY A 43 -4.11 -4.48 -8.34
CA GLY A 43 -5.11 -5.09 -9.24
C GLY A 43 -6.18 -4.10 -9.68
N ALA A 44 -6.74 -3.33 -8.74
CA ALA A 44 -7.76 -2.33 -9.05
C ALA A 44 -7.25 -1.17 -9.92
N GLY A 45 -5.98 -0.78 -9.77
CA GLY A 45 -5.35 0.24 -10.61
C GLY A 45 -5.03 -0.28 -12.01
N MET A 46 -4.43 -1.48 -12.09
CA MET A 46 -4.13 -2.15 -13.35
C MET A 46 -5.40 -2.42 -14.16
N ALA A 47 -6.48 -2.88 -13.53
CA ALA A 47 -7.77 -3.10 -14.19
C ALA A 47 -8.41 -1.83 -14.75
N LYS A 48 -8.09 -0.64 -14.21
CA LYS A 48 -8.59 0.62 -14.80
C LYS A 48 -7.82 1.02 -16.06
N LEU A 49 -6.53 0.70 -16.15
CA LEU A 49 -5.67 1.16 -17.23
C LEU A 49 -5.36 0.11 -18.30
N TYR A 50 -5.57 -1.18 -18.00
CA TYR A 50 -5.41 -2.25 -18.98
C TYR A 50 -6.47 -2.18 -20.07
N PHE A 51 -6.09 -2.64 -21.27
CA PHE A 51 -6.97 -2.70 -22.42
C PHE A 51 -8.30 -3.41 -22.09
N GLU A 52 -9.42 -2.73 -22.34
CA GLU A 52 -10.80 -3.18 -22.06
C GLU A 52 -11.02 -3.65 -20.62
N HIS A 53 -10.25 -3.13 -19.66
CA HIS A 53 -10.29 -3.55 -18.26
C HIS A 53 -10.02 -5.05 -18.04
N ARG A 54 -9.31 -5.71 -18.98
CA ARG A 54 -9.03 -7.16 -18.96
C ARG A 54 -7.85 -7.54 -18.06
N TYR A 55 -7.78 -6.93 -16.88
CA TYR A 55 -6.84 -7.29 -15.82
C TYR A 55 -7.59 -7.69 -14.55
N PHE A 56 -6.92 -8.37 -13.62
CA PHE A 56 -7.53 -8.80 -12.36
C PHE A 56 -7.94 -7.61 -11.49
N GLY A 57 -9.19 -7.16 -11.63
CA GLY A 57 -9.80 -6.06 -10.88
C GLY A 57 -10.97 -6.55 -10.04
N TRP A 58 -10.69 -7.12 -8.88
CA TRP A 58 -11.74 -7.71 -8.04
C TRP A 58 -12.50 -6.71 -7.15
N ILE A 59 -11.96 -5.51 -6.93
CA ILE A 59 -12.55 -4.48 -6.06
C ILE A 59 -12.54 -3.11 -6.75
N GLY A 60 -13.69 -2.43 -6.69
CA GLY A 60 -13.89 -1.08 -7.19
C GLY A 60 -14.34 -1.05 -8.66
N PRO A 61 -15.03 0.01 -9.09
CA PRO A 61 -15.52 0.12 -10.45
C PRO A 61 -14.37 0.40 -11.42
N VAL A 62 -14.29 -0.41 -12.47
CA VAL A 62 -13.29 -0.26 -13.54
C VAL A 62 -13.63 0.92 -14.46
N TRP A 63 -14.92 1.23 -14.60
CA TRP A 63 -15.51 2.37 -15.34
C TRP A 63 -15.39 3.73 -14.61
N LEU A 64 -14.36 3.93 -13.77
CA LEU A 64 -14.18 5.19 -13.03
C LEU A 64 -13.96 6.38 -13.98
N GLU A 65 -13.23 6.17 -15.08
CA GLU A 65 -12.94 7.20 -16.09
C GLU A 65 -14.22 7.66 -16.80
N GLU A 66 -15.00 6.71 -17.35
CA GLU A 66 -16.28 6.96 -18.03
C GLU A 66 -17.29 7.71 -17.15
N ARG A 67 -17.25 7.48 -15.83
CA ARG A 67 -18.15 8.15 -14.88
C ARG A 67 -17.74 9.58 -14.53
N LEU A 68 -16.45 9.89 -14.65
CA LEU A 68 -15.90 11.20 -14.35
C LEU A 68 -15.73 12.07 -15.60
N GLU A 69 -15.74 11.48 -16.78
CA GLU A 69 -15.66 12.16 -18.07
C GLU A 69 -16.74 13.24 -18.26
N PRO A 70 -18.03 13.05 -17.90
CA PRO A 70 -19.04 14.12 -18.01
C PRO A 70 -18.77 15.35 -17.15
N TYR A 71 -17.81 15.28 -16.23
CA TYR A 71 -17.39 16.37 -15.36
C TYR A 71 -15.99 16.89 -15.71
N ASP A 72 -15.41 16.48 -16.84
CA ASP A 72 -14.03 16.78 -17.26
C ASP A 72 -12.95 16.24 -16.30
N LEU A 73 -13.28 15.21 -15.51
CA LEU A 73 -12.37 14.60 -14.52
C LEU A 73 -11.70 13.29 -15.02
N ALA A 74 -11.70 13.02 -16.33
CA ALA A 74 -11.08 11.82 -16.91
C ALA A 74 -9.58 11.71 -16.57
N LEU A 75 -8.82 12.82 -16.63
CA LEU A 75 -7.40 12.85 -16.24
C LEU A 75 -7.23 12.49 -14.76
N TYR A 76 -8.11 12.99 -13.90
CA TYR A 76 -8.09 12.69 -12.48
C TYR A 76 -8.38 11.21 -12.20
N ALA A 77 -9.30 10.58 -12.93
CA ALA A 77 -9.53 9.14 -12.87
C ALA A 77 -8.27 8.33 -13.23
N ARG A 78 -7.55 8.73 -14.28
CA ARG A 78 -6.27 8.11 -14.67
C ARG A 78 -5.18 8.32 -13.61
N PHE A 79 -5.11 9.52 -13.03
CA PHE A 79 -4.20 9.81 -11.92
C PHE A 79 -4.46 8.91 -10.71
N ILE A 80 -5.73 8.70 -10.33
CA ILE A 80 -6.12 7.75 -9.27
C ILE A 80 -5.63 6.35 -9.63
N ALA A 81 -5.84 5.90 -10.87
CA ALA A 81 -5.45 4.56 -11.31
C ALA A 81 -3.93 4.36 -11.26
N PHE A 82 -3.13 5.29 -11.78
CA PHE A 82 -1.66 5.22 -11.67
C PHE A 82 -1.18 5.25 -10.21
N SER A 83 -1.78 6.11 -9.38
CA SER A 83 -1.48 6.17 -7.95
C SER A 83 -1.78 4.83 -7.27
N GLN A 84 -2.90 4.19 -7.61
CA GLN A 84 -3.28 2.86 -7.12
C GLN A 84 -2.24 1.79 -7.48
N ILE A 85 -1.71 1.81 -8.71
CA ILE A 85 -0.68 0.87 -9.15
C ILE A 85 0.61 1.06 -8.35
N ILE A 86 1.10 2.29 -8.23
CA ILE A 86 2.35 2.59 -7.52
C ILE A 86 2.23 2.21 -6.04
N ILE A 87 1.16 2.65 -5.38
CA ILE A 87 0.90 2.36 -3.96
C ILE A 87 0.71 0.86 -3.73
N GLY A 88 -0.09 0.22 -4.58
CA GLY A 88 -0.31 -1.22 -4.53
C GLY A 88 0.99 -2.00 -4.66
N TYR A 89 1.86 -1.60 -5.59
CA TYR A 89 3.16 -2.21 -5.80
C TYR A 89 4.11 -2.03 -4.60
N LEU A 90 4.17 -0.84 -3.99
CA LEU A 90 4.96 -0.56 -2.78
C LEU A 90 4.53 -1.46 -1.60
N LEU A 91 3.22 -1.63 -1.42
CA LEU A 91 2.63 -2.46 -0.36
C LEU A 91 2.79 -3.97 -0.63
N LEU A 92 2.64 -4.38 -1.89
CA LEU A 92 2.71 -5.79 -2.32
C LEU A 92 4.14 -6.33 -2.23
N THR A 93 5.11 -5.52 -2.63
CA THR A 93 6.52 -5.89 -2.58
C THR A 93 7.14 -5.73 -1.20
N ILE A 94 6.42 -5.17 -0.21
CA ILE A 94 6.80 -5.00 1.22
C ILE A 94 8.03 -4.09 1.45
N ARG A 95 8.88 -3.85 0.44
CA ARG A 95 10.17 -3.14 0.55
C ARG A 95 9.96 -1.72 1.05
N TYR A 96 9.09 -0.97 0.38
CA TYR A 96 8.74 0.39 0.77
C TYR A 96 7.33 0.48 1.34
N ARG A 97 6.94 -0.52 2.14
CA ARG A 97 5.59 -0.62 2.71
C ARG A 97 5.15 0.64 3.46
N LEU A 98 6.02 1.22 4.28
CA LEU A 98 5.69 2.43 5.05
C LEU A 98 5.31 3.59 4.13
N LEU A 99 6.10 3.82 3.09
CA LEU A 99 5.83 4.84 2.08
C LEU A 99 4.51 4.57 1.37
N GLY A 100 4.28 3.32 0.95
CA GLY A 100 3.02 2.89 0.36
C GLY A 100 1.81 3.14 1.29
N ALA A 101 1.94 2.84 2.59
CA ALA A 101 0.88 3.05 3.56
C ALA A 101 0.58 4.54 3.79
N ILE A 102 1.62 5.39 3.87
CA ILE A 102 1.46 6.84 3.98
C ILE A 102 0.72 7.39 2.75
N MET A 103 1.13 7.00 1.55
CA MET A 103 0.52 7.44 0.29
C MET A 103 -0.89 6.87 0.09
N ALA A 104 -1.19 5.69 0.64
CA ALA A 104 -2.51 5.08 0.56
C ALA A 104 -3.59 5.89 1.29
N VAL A 105 -3.27 6.57 2.39
CA VAL A 105 -4.25 7.38 3.14
C VAL A 105 -4.90 8.46 2.27
N PRO A 106 -4.15 9.42 1.69
CA PRO A 106 -4.77 10.47 0.87
C PRO A 106 -5.43 9.87 -0.37
N LEU A 107 -4.87 8.81 -0.99
CA LEU A 107 -5.50 8.15 -2.13
C LEU A 107 -6.88 7.58 -1.77
N VAL A 108 -6.99 6.79 -0.70
CA VAL A 108 -8.25 6.14 -0.31
C VAL A 108 -9.28 7.19 0.09
N LEU A 109 -8.87 8.27 0.77
CA LEU A 109 -9.75 9.39 1.10
C LEU A 109 -10.30 10.09 -0.15
N ASN A 110 -9.44 10.33 -1.16
CA ASN A 110 -9.86 10.90 -2.44
C ASN A 110 -10.90 10.00 -3.14
N ILE A 111 -10.64 8.70 -3.23
CA ILE A 111 -11.57 7.76 -3.85
C ILE A 111 -12.88 7.71 -3.06
N LEU A 112 -12.82 7.67 -1.72
CA LEU A 112 -13.98 7.68 -0.85
C LEU A 112 -14.84 8.93 -1.09
N MET A 113 -14.22 10.12 -1.16
CA MET A 113 -14.92 11.37 -1.48
C MET A 113 -15.63 11.30 -2.84
N VAL A 114 -14.95 10.81 -3.89
CA VAL A 114 -15.57 10.61 -5.22
C VAL A 114 -16.76 9.66 -5.13
N THR A 115 -16.61 8.52 -4.45
CA THR A 115 -17.68 7.52 -4.37
C THR A 115 -18.92 8.02 -3.61
N ILE A 116 -18.72 8.83 -2.56
CA ILE A 116 -19.82 9.49 -1.84
C ILE A 116 -20.47 10.53 -2.76
N SER A 117 -19.67 11.38 -3.41
CA SER A 117 -20.18 12.42 -4.31
C SER A 117 -20.98 11.86 -5.48
N GLN A 118 -20.60 10.69 -5.99
CA GLN A 118 -21.29 10.02 -7.10
C GLN A 118 -22.41 9.08 -6.62
N ASN A 119 -22.72 9.06 -5.32
CA ASN A 119 -23.76 8.21 -4.71
C ASN A 119 -23.62 6.72 -5.01
N TRP A 120 -22.38 6.21 -5.08
CA TRP A 120 -22.13 4.79 -5.33
C TRP A 120 -22.51 3.97 -4.10
N ARG A 121 -23.50 3.09 -4.23
CA ARG A 121 -23.93 2.21 -3.13
C ARG A 121 -22.91 1.09 -2.91
N GLY A 122 -22.57 0.80 -1.66
CA GLY A 122 -21.67 -0.30 -1.29
C GLY A 122 -20.17 0.04 -1.36
N THR A 123 -19.70 0.74 -2.39
CA THR A 123 -18.27 1.06 -2.56
C THR A 123 -17.67 1.89 -1.40
N PRO A 124 -18.36 2.91 -0.85
CA PRO A 124 -17.84 3.68 0.29
C PRO A 124 -17.59 2.82 1.52
N PHE A 125 -18.42 1.81 1.78
CA PHE A 125 -18.23 0.90 2.91
C PHE A 125 -16.97 0.06 2.75
N VAL A 126 -16.74 -0.51 1.56
CA VAL A 126 -15.53 -1.29 1.26
C VAL A 126 -14.28 -0.40 1.40
N LEU A 127 -14.32 0.82 0.83
CA LEU A 127 -13.21 1.77 0.94
C LEU A 127 -12.93 2.20 2.38
N SER A 128 -13.96 2.33 3.21
CA SER A 128 -13.81 2.66 4.63
C SER A 128 -13.09 1.55 5.39
N VAL A 129 -13.39 0.27 5.08
CA VAL A 129 -12.66 -0.88 5.63
C VAL A 129 -11.20 -0.88 5.15
N LEU A 130 -10.95 -0.63 3.86
CA LEU A 130 -9.58 -0.53 3.33
C LEU A 130 -8.81 0.62 3.99
N LEU A 131 -9.46 1.76 4.23
CA LEU A 131 -8.87 2.89 4.97
C LEU A 131 -8.48 2.47 6.39
N LEU A 132 -9.35 1.74 7.10
CA LEU A 132 -9.05 1.23 8.43
C LEU A 132 -7.84 0.29 8.42
N MET A 133 -7.72 -0.58 7.41
CA MET A 133 -6.54 -1.46 7.25
C MET A 133 -5.25 -0.66 6.99
N VAL A 134 -5.32 0.43 6.22
CA VAL A 134 -4.18 1.34 6.02
C VAL A 134 -3.80 2.04 7.33
N VAL A 135 -4.78 2.53 8.08
CA VAL A 135 -4.54 3.13 9.41
C VAL A 135 -3.92 2.11 10.36
N PHE A 136 -4.40 0.87 10.36
CA PHE A 136 -3.80 -0.22 11.13
C PHE A 136 -2.31 -0.44 10.78
N LEU A 137 -1.96 -0.46 9.48
CA LEU A 137 -0.56 -0.54 9.06
C LEU A 137 0.28 0.62 9.59
N LEU A 138 -0.23 1.85 9.51
CA LEU A 138 0.48 3.05 9.99
C LEU A 138 0.66 3.05 11.51
N VAL A 139 -0.37 2.69 12.27
CA VAL A 139 -0.29 2.57 13.73
C VAL A 139 0.77 1.52 14.11
N MET A 140 0.82 0.40 13.39
CA MET A 140 1.77 -0.66 13.68
C MET A 140 3.21 -0.32 13.28
N GLU A 141 3.39 0.51 12.27
CA GLU A 141 4.70 1.07 11.89
C GLU A 141 4.98 2.44 12.53
N GLY A 142 4.20 2.84 13.54
CA GLY A 142 4.23 4.18 14.14
C GLY A 142 5.61 4.62 14.60
N LYS A 143 6.48 3.71 15.08
CA LYS A 143 7.86 4.04 15.44
C LYS A 143 8.69 4.54 14.25
N ARG A 144 8.55 3.89 13.08
CA ARG A 144 9.23 4.30 11.84
C ARG A 144 8.63 5.59 11.29
N LEU A 145 7.30 5.74 11.38
CA LEU A 145 6.59 6.95 10.99
C LEU A 145 7.05 8.17 11.80
N LEU A 146 7.10 8.04 13.13
CA LEU A 146 7.58 9.09 14.04
C LEU A 146 9.05 9.46 13.77
N GLY A 147 9.88 8.47 13.44
CA GLY A 147 11.27 8.69 13.01
C GLY A 147 11.37 9.56 11.74
N ILE A 148 10.46 9.40 10.77
CA ILE A 148 10.41 10.26 9.56
C ILE A 148 9.96 11.69 9.92
N VAL A 149 9.05 11.84 10.88
CA VAL A 149 8.55 13.15 11.35
C VAL A 149 9.58 13.89 12.21
N GLY A 150 10.71 13.27 12.55
CA GLY A 150 11.78 13.87 13.36
C GLY A 150 11.50 13.86 14.85
N ILE A 151 10.49 13.12 15.30
CA ILE A 151 10.28 12.84 16.72
C ILE A 151 11.24 11.70 17.08
N HIS A 152 12.05 11.88 18.14
CA HIS A 152 13.14 11.00 18.60
C HIS A 152 12.66 9.59 19.01
N ALA A 153 12.04 8.85 18.10
CA ALA A 153 11.87 7.43 18.18
C ALA A 153 13.15 6.78 17.67
N ILE A 154 13.71 5.85 18.44
CA ILE A 154 14.76 4.94 17.95
C ILE A 154 14.10 4.07 16.86
N ALA A 155 14.18 4.55 15.62
CA ALA A 155 13.62 3.88 14.46
C ALA A 155 14.74 3.12 13.76
N ASN A 156 14.63 1.80 13.73
CA ASN A 156 15.52 0.95 12.93
C ASN A 156 15.03 1.01 11.47
N PHE A 157 15.68 1.82 10.65
CA PHE A 157 15.50 1.77 9.21
C PHE A 157 16.33 0.61 8.65
N THR A 158 15.71 -0.19 7.78
CA THR A 158 16.44 -1.20 7.01
C THR A 158 17.23 -0.49 5.92
N GLU A 159 18.54 -0.65 5.95
CA GLU A 159 19.39 -0.21 4.85
C GLU A 159 19.18 -1.13 3.65
N TYR A 160 19.02 -0.53 2.48
CA TYR A 160 18.73 -1.25 1.24
C TYR A 160 19.95 -1.18 0.31
N THR A 161 20.33 -2.31 -0.27
CA THR A 161 21.44 -2.34 -1.22
C THR A 161 21.06 -1.61 -2.51
N ARG A 162 22.02 -0.87 -3.09
CA ARG A 162 21.82 -0.15 -4.37
C ARG A 162 21.37 -1.10 -5.49
N LYS A 163 21.96 -2.29 -5.56
CA LYS A 163 21.59 -3.36 -6.52
C LYS A 163 20.14 -3.82 -6.32
N GLY A 164 19.73 -4.13 -5.09
CA GLY A 164 18.36 -4.52 -4.77
C GLY A 164 17.35 -3.43 -5.17
N THR A 165 17.68 -2.17 -4.92
CA THR A 165 16.84 -1.02 -5.30
C THR A 165 16.68 -0.89 -6.82
N ILE A 166 17.75 -1.10 -7.60
CA ILE A 166 17.69 -1.08 -9.06
C ILE A 166 16.84 -2.24 -9.58
N ILE A 167 17.04 -3.46 -9.07
CA ILE A 167 16.25 -4.64 -9.46
C ILE A 167 14.76 -4.42 -9.16
N TRP A 168 14.46 -3.88 -7.98
CA TRP A 168 13.11 -3.51 -7.59
C TRP A 168 12.52 -2.43 -8.51
N GLY A 169 13.32 -1.42 -8.89
CA GLY A 169 12.90 -0.37 -9.83
C GLY A 169 12.59 -0.90 -11.22
N ILE A 170 13.38 -1.84 -11.74
CA ILE A 170 13.14 -2.50 -13.03
C ILE A 170 11.78 -3.22 -13.00
N GLY A 171 11.47 -3.93 -11.92
CA GLY A 171 10.17 -4.59 -11.75
C GLY A 171 8.99 -3.60 -11.79
N LEU A 172 9.14 -2.40 -11.24
CA LEU A 172 8.10 -1.37 -11.28
C LEU A 172 7.91 -0.85 -12.72
N VAL A 173 9.02 -0.54 -13.40
CA VAL A 173 9.00 -0.07 -14.79
C VAL A 173 8.37 -1.10 -15.71
N LEU A 174 8.67 -2.40 -15.53
CA LEU A 174 8.03 -3.46 -16.29
C LEU A 174 6.51 -3.50 -16.10
N ASN A 175 6.02 -3.30 -14.87
CA ASN A 175 4.58 -3.23 -14.59
C ASN A 175 3.91 -1.98 -15.19
N LEU A 176 4.61 -0.86 -15.34
CA LEU A 176 4.08 0.31 -16.03
C LEU A 176 4.07 0.11 -17.55
N ILE A 177 5.12 -0.48 -18.10
CA ILE A 177 5.22 -0.82 -19.53
C ILE A 177 4.17 -1.87 -19.92
N SER A 178 3.85 -2.80 -19.02
CA SER A 178 2.88 -3.86 -19.30
C SER A 178 1.48 -3.31 -19.59
N ILE A 179 1.12 -2.16 -19.02
CA ILE A 179 -0.12 -1.43 -19.34
C ILE A 179 -0.13 -1.05 -20.81
N TYR A 180 0.94 -0.43 -21.32
CA TYR A 180 1.04 -0.03 -22.72
C TYR A 180 1.03 -1.24 -23.67
N ILE A 181 1.75 -2.31 -23.31
CA ILE A 181 1.79 -3.55 -24.10
C ILE A 181 0.42 -4.24 -24.14
N SER A 182 -0.40 -4.08 -23.10
CA SER A 182 -1.75 -4.69 -23.06
C SER A 182 -2.66 -4.23 -24.21
N PHE A 183 -2.43 -3.03 -24.76
CA PHE A 183 -3.17 -2.51 -25.92
C PHE A 183 -2.83 -3.23 -27.23
N PHE A 184 -1.64 -3.84 -27.32
CA PHE A 184 -1.24 -4.65 -28.48
C PHE A 184 -1.56 -6.12 -28.26
N ASN A 185 -1.29 -6.64 -27.06
CA ASN A 185 -1.57 -8.02 -26.69
C ASN A 185 -1.73 -8.15 -25.18
N VAL A 186 -2.97 -8.40 -24.74
CA VAL A 186 -3.32 -8.54 -23.33
C VAL A 186 -2.54 -9.67 -22.65
N HIS A 187 -2.35 -10.81 -23.31
CA HIS A 187 -1.66 -11.95 -22.72
C HIS A 187 -0.17 -11.66 -22.46
N ILE A 188 0.49 -10.96 -23.38
CA ILE A 188 1.88 -10.51 -23.19
C ILE A 188 1.94 -9.48 -22.06
N GLY A 189 1.00 -8.54 -22.00
CA GLY A 189 0.89 -7.58 -20.90
C GLY A 189 0.75 -8.26 -19.53
N TRP A 190 -0.04 -9.32 -19.43
CA TRP A 190 -0.12 -10.13 -18.21
C TRP A 190 1.20 -10.81 -17.85
N GLY A 191 1.85 -11.45 -18.83
CA GLY A 191 3.15 -12.09 -18.63
C GLY A 191 4.19 -11.11 -18.10
N ILE A 192 4.28 -9.91 -18.69
CA ILE A 192 5.23 -8.87 -18.28
C ILE A 192 4.93 -8.36 -16.87
N SER A 193 3.67 -8.17 -16.50
CA SER A 193 3.32 -7.73 -15.15
C SER A 193 3.72 -8.77 -14.09
N ILE A 194 3.42 -10.06 -14.34
CA ILE A 194 3.80 -11.15 -13.43
C ILE A 194 5.33 -11.23 -13.31
N ILE A 195 6.05 -11.19 -14.43
CA ILE A 195 7.52 -11.17 -14.43
C ILE A 195 8.05 -9.98 -13.65
N GLY A 196 7.47 -8.80 -13.86
CA GLY A 196 7.79 -7.58 -13.13
C GLY A 196 7.68 -7.80 -11.62
N LEU A 197 6.54 -8.29 -11.13
CA LEU A 197 6.31 -8.58 -9.72
C LEU A 197 7.29 -9.62 -9.14
N VAL A 198 7.60 -10.68 -9.90
CA VAL A 198 8.56 -11.72 -9.49
C VAL A 198 9.97 -11.13 -9.36
N ILE A 199 10.42 -10.32 -10.32
CA ILE A 199 11.71 -9.62 -10.27
C ILE A 199 11.78 -8.72 -9.03
N SER A 200 10.71 -7.98 -8.75
CA SER A 200 10.61 -7.12 -7.58
C SER A 200 10.72 -7.89 -6.27
N TRP A 201 10.06 -9.04 -6.17
CA TRP A 201 10.17 -9.91 -5.01
C TRP A 201 11.60 -10.45 -4.88
N MET A 202 12.21 -10.87 -5.99
CA MET A 202 13.59 -11.37 -5.99
C MET A 202 14.61 -10.31 -5.55
N SER A 203 14.29 -9.01 -5.58
CA SER A 203 15.17 -7.94 -5.08
C SER A 203 15.64 -8.16 -3.64
N TYR A 204 14.83 -8.84 -2.81
CA TYR A 204 15.17 -9.17 -1.43
C TYR A 204 16.34 -10.14 -1.27
N ARG A 205 16.66 -10.92 -2.30
CA ARG A 205 17.84 -11.81 -2.26
C ARG A 205 19.15 -11.04 -2.36
N TRP A 206 19.07 -9.74 -2.70
CA TRP A 206 20.21 -8.86 -2.94
C TRP A 206 20.32 -7.74 -1.89
N ASP A 207 19.45 -7.76 -0.88
CA ASP A 207 19.57 -6.97 0.35
C ASP A 207 20.16 -7.85 1.46
#